data_AF-A0A7Y6Y1C1-F1
#
_entry.id   AF-A0A7Y6Y1C1-F1
#
_cell.length_a   1.000
_cell.length_b   1.000
_cell.length_c   1.000
_cell.angle_alpha   90.00
_cell.angle_beta   90.00
_cell.angle_gamma   90.00
#
_symmetry.space_group_name_H-M   'P 1'
#
loop_
_entity.id
_entity.type
_entity.pdbx_description
1 polymer ?
#
loop_
_entity_poly.entity_id
_entity_poly.type
_entity_poly.pdbx_seq_one_letter_code
_entity_poly.pdbx_strand_id
1 'polypeptide(L)'
;MIWLFLILVALTAVLFLFGKGRAEAGFDPLDHYRAQLDEIAEDEARGVVDANEAKAARLEVERRLLKAAKRQSEAKLDRGDKRIPAVLAGLAVISGVALYAVFGRPGLPEKPGAVISSRHEAIQEGGPTYDEAIKAVRKHLRAEPEDVKGWEVLAKSSRAVRDFSAAANAFAELARLQPENHGWRVQQFEAMMAMASGQITPAARLVLGALIEDAPDHPAGQYYLGLLRRQSGDDEGAKAIWQALADRSDPNAPWMPTLNDQLRKLGVSPPSLSGDQMAAVANMSDEDRKAFIESMMERLKARLDSNPDDPDGWLMLARSYLSMGDKAAAIAALEQGLAKVSAEKQASLQAFLDNLQTNPDL
;
A
#
# COMPACT_ATOMS: atom_id res chain seq x y z
N MET A 1 -19.43 18.72 23.24
CA MET A 1 -20.69 18.03 22.86
C MET A 1 -20.58 16.50 22.79
N ILE A 2 -19.49 15.92 22.25
CA ILE A 2 -19.32 14.46 22.10
C ILE A 2 -19.43 13.68 23.42
N TRP A 3 -18.93 14.24 24.54
CA TRP A 3 -18.95 13.57 25.84
C TRP A 3 -20.35 13.34 26.44
N LEU A 4 -21.31 14.24 26.17
CA LEU A 4 -22.69 14.09 26.63
C LEU A 4 -23.44 13.03 25.81
N PHE A 5 -23.09 12.89 24.54
CA PHE A 5 -23.65 11.86 23.65
C PHE A 5 -23.20 10.46 24.08
N LEU A 6 -21.93 10.30 24.45
CA LEU A 6 -21.39 9.01 24.91
C LEU A 6 -21.96 8.56 26.26
N ILE A 7 -22.23 9.50 27.19
CA ILE A 7 -22.86 9.19 28.48
C ILE A 7 -24.31 8.72 28.29
N LEU A 8 -25.05 9.33 27.35
CA LEU A 8 -26.43 8.95 27.03
C LEU A 8 -26.53 7.55 26.40
N VAL A 9 -25.57 7.18 25.55
CA VAL A 9 -25.48 5.84 24.94
C VAL A 9 -25.10 4.78 25.98
N ALA A 10 -24.22 5.11 26.93
CA ALA A 10 -23.89 4.21 28.03
C ALA A 10 -25.08 3.95 28.98
N LEU A 11 -25.86 4.99 29.32
CA LEU A 11 -27.03 4.85 30.19
C LEU A 11 -28.16 4.03 29.56
N THR A 12 -28.37 4.16 28.25
CA THR A 12 -29.37 3.38 27.51
C THR A 12 -28.98 1.90 27.38
N ALA A 13 -27.68 1.59 27.24
CA ALA A 13 -27.18 0.21 27.25
C ALA A 13 -27.36 -0.49 28.61
N VAL A 14 -27.18 0.24 29.72
CA VAL A 14 -27.40 -0.31 31.07
C VAL A 14 -28.88 -0.59 31.34
N LEU A 15 -29.79 0.29 30.93
CA LEU A 15 -31.23 0.08 31.03
C LEU A 15 -31.71 -1.16 30.24
N PHE A 16 -31.06 -1.48 29.13
CA PHE A 16 -31.38 -2.65 28.31
C PHE A 16 -30.87 -3.97 28.92
N LEU A 17 -29.76 -3.93 29.69
CA LEU A 17 -29.20 -5.11 30.37
C LEU A 17 -30.01 -5.53 31.61
N PHE A 18 -30.72 -4.59 32.27
CA PHE A 18 -31.45 -4.84 33.52
C PHE A 18 -32.98 -4.94 33.38
N GLY A 19 -33.52 -4.92 32.15
CA GLY A 19 -34.94 -5.14 31.90
C GLY A 19 -35.39 -6.55 32.34
N LYS A 20 -35.98 -6.65 33.53
CA LYS A 20 -36.59 -7.89 34.06
C LYS A 20 -37.77 -8.30 33.16
N GLY A 21 -37.63 -9.40 32.44
CA GLY A 21 -38.74 -10.07 31.78
C GLY A 21 -39.73 -10.57 32.84
N ARG A 22 -40.95 -10.03 32.80
CA ARG A 22 -42.07 -10.46 33.64
C ARG A 22 -42.44 -11.89 33.21
N ALA A 23 -42.25 -12.87 34.08
CA ALA A 23 -42.71 -14.23 33.83
C ALA A 23 -44.23 -14.27 33.95
N GLU A 24 -44.94 -14.29 32.82
CA GLU A 24 -46.35 -14.68 32.80
C GLU A 24 -46.45 -16.17 33.09
N ALA A 25 -47.29 -16.53 34.06
CA ALA A 25 -47.62 -17.91 34.38
C ALA A 25 -48.26 -18.58 33.15
N GLY A 26 -47.55 -19.54 32.56
CA GLY A 26 -47.90 -20.15 31.29
C GLY A 26 -49.05 -21.15 31.43
N PHE A 27 -50.19 -20.84 30.80
CA PHE A 27 -51.10 -21.86 30.29
C PHE A 27 -50.48 -22.42 29.01
N ASP A 28 -50.18 -23.73 28.94
CA ASP A 28 -49.64 -24.33 27.71
C ASP A 28 -50.78 -24.48 26.69
N PRO A 29 -50.79 -23.72 25.58
CA PRO A 29 -51.86 -23.81 24.60
C PRO A 29 -51.98 -25.21 23.99
N LEU A 30 -50.93 -26.03 24.04
CA LEU A 30 -50.94 -27.40 23.51
C LEU A 30 -51.81 -28.34 24.36
N ASP A 31 -51.85 -28.14 25.68
CA ASP A 31 -52.64 -29.00 26.58
C ASP A 31 -54.15 -28.79 26.38
N HIS A 32 -54.56 -27.57 26.04
CA HIS A 32 -55.95 -27.29 25.65
C HIS A 32 -56.39 -28.06 24.41
N TYR A 33 -55.56 -28.09 23.36
CA TYR A 33 -55.89 -28.82 22.13
C TYR A 33 -55.85 -30.34 22.32
N ARG A 34 -55.00 -30.86 23.23
CA ARG A 34 -55.00 -32.29 23.60
C ARG A 34 -56.32 -32.67 24.29
N ALA A 35 -56.75 -31.86 25.27
CA ALA A 35 -58.03 -32.08 25.94
C ALA A 35 -59.22 -32.05 24.97
N GLN A 36 -59.19 -31.18 23.95
CA GLN A 36 -60.23 -31.18 22.91
C GLN A 36 -60.25 -32.46 22.06
N LEU A 37 -59.10 -33.08 21.79
CA LEU A 37 -59.05 -34.35 21.07
C LEU A 37 -59.63 -35.50 21.91
N ASP A 38 -59.34 -35.49 23.21
CA ASP A 38 -59.87 -36.47 24.16
C ASP A 38 -61.40 -36.33 24.30
N GLU A 39 -61.91 -35.10 24.39
CA GLU A 39 -63.35 -34.81 24.46
C GLU A 39 -64.09 -35.30 23.20
N ILE A 40 -63.53 -35.04 22.01
CA ILE A 40 -64.10 -35.55 20.74
C ILE A 40 -64.10 -37.09 20.71
N ALA A 41 -63.12 -37.74 21.34
CA ALA A 41 -63.09 -39.20 21.46
C ALA A 41 -64.12 -39.77 22.41
N GLU A 42 -64.36 -39.11 23.53
CA GLU A 42 -65.44 -39.48 24.44
C GLU A 42 -66.82 -39.26 23.80
N ASP A 43 -67.01 -38.17 23.05
CA ASP A 43 -68.27 -37.87 22.36
C ASP A 43 -68.59 -38.86 21.23
N GLU A 44 -67.59 -39.28 20.47
CA GLU A 44 -67.74 -40.36 19.47
C GLU A 44 -68.10 -41.69 20.17
N ALA A 45 -67.42 -42.03 21.27
CA ALA A 45 -67.70 -43.26 22.01
C ALA A 45 -69.10 -43.28 22.65
N ARG A 46 -69.63 -42.12 23.03
CA ARG A 46 -71.00 -41.94 23.55
C ARG A 46 -72.06 -41.86 22.45
N GLY A 47 -71.66 -41.83 21.18
CA GLY A 47 -72.57 -41.70 20.04
C GLY A 47 -73.21 -40.31 19.91
N VAL A 48 -72.62 -39.29 20.54
CA VAL A 48 -73.09 -37.89 20.46
C VAL A 48 -72.73 -37.27 19.11
N VAL A 49 -71.64 -37.74 18.49
CA VAL A 49 -71.14 -37.28 17.19
C VAL A 49 -70.92 -38.49 16.27
N ASP A 50 -71.29 -38.40 14.99
CA ASP A 50 -71.04 -39.45 14.00
C ASP A 50 -69.54 -39.61 13.70
N ALA A 51 -69.11 -40.81 13.33
CA ALA A 51 -67.70 -41.12 13.07
C ALA A 51 -67.06 -40.22 12.00
N ASN A 52 -67.82 -39.80 10.98
CA ASN A 52 -67.29 -38.93 9.94
C ASN A 52 -67.08 -37.49 10.43
N GLU A 53 -68.00 -37.00 11.26
CA GLU A 53 -67.93 -35.67 11.87
C GLU A 53 -66.81 -35.61 12.92
N ALA A 54 -66.68 -36.64 13.77
CA ALA A 54 -65.60 -36.76 14.74
C ALA A 54 -64.23 -36.77 14.04
N LYS A 55 -64.10 -37.52 12.94
CA LYS A 55 -62.86 -37.56 12.14
C LYS A 55 -62.50 -36.21 11.53
N ALA A 56 -63.49 -35.47 11.01
CA ALA A 56 -63.26 -34.13 10.47
C ALA A 56 -62.86 -33.12 11.57
N ALA A 57 -63.52 -33.18 12.73
CA ALA A 57 -63.23 -32.33 13.88
C ALA A 57 -61.81 -32.57 14.43
N ARG A 58 -61.41 -33.84 14.61
CA ARG A 58 -60.04 -34.20 15.04
C ARG A 58 -58.98 -33.65 14.10
N LEU A 59 -59.18 -33.80 12.78
CA LEU A 59 -58.20 -33.35 11.80
C LEU A 59 -57.96 -31.83 11.87
N GLU A 60 -59.02 -31.03 12.10
CA GLU A 60 -58.89 -29.58 12.25
C GLU A 60 -58.18 -29.21 13.57
N VAL A 61 -58.50 -29.89 14.67
CA VAL A 61 -57.83 -29.67 15.97
C VAL A 61 -56.35 -30.06 15.91
N GLU A 62 -56.01 -31.21 15.31
CA GLU A 62 -54.63 -31.65 15.09
C GLU A 62 -53.84 -30.66 14.23
N ARG A 63 -54.47 -30.12 13.17
CA ARG A 63 -53.85 -29.08 12.32
C ARG A 63 -53.55 -27.81 13.12
N ARG A 64 -54.46 -27.40 14.01
CA ARG A 64 -54.27 -26.23 14.89
C ARG A 64 -53.18 -26.50 15.93
N LEU A 65 -53.15 -27.69 16.51
CA LEU A 65 -52.12 -28.14 17.44
C LEU A 65 -50.73 -28.07 16.79
N LEU A 66 -50.57 -28.61 15.58
CA LEU A 66 -49.31 -28.55 14.83
C LEU A 66 -48.88 -27.10 14.53
N LYS A 67 -49.83 -26.24 14.17
CA LYS A 67 -49.54 -24.81 13.92
C LYS A 67 -49.13 -24.08 15.21
N ALA A 68 -49.75 -24.40 16.34
CA ALA A 68 -49.39 -23.86 17.65
C ALA A 68 -48.01 -24.36 18.11
N ALA A 69 -47.72 -25.65 17.95
CA ALA A 69 -46.42 -26.26 18.28
C ALA A 69 -45.29 -25.67 17.43
N LYS A 70 -45.52 -25.46 16.13
CA LYS A 70 -44.56 -24.79 15.24
C LYS A 70 -44.27 -23.36 15.69
N ARG A 71 -45.30 -22.57 16.03
CA ARG A 71 -45.12 -21.21 16.56
C ARG A 71 -44.35 -21.19 17.89
N GLN A 72 -44.62 -22.15 18.78
CA GLN A 72 -43.91 -22.26 20.05
C GLN A 72 -42.42 -22.62 19.83
N SER A 73 -42.13 -23.51 18.87
CA SER A 73 -40.77 -23.87 18.45
C SER A 73 -40.02 -22.67 17.84
N GLU A 74 -40.64 -21.96 16.90
CA GLU A 74 -40.08 -20.75 16.27
C GLU A 74 -39.80 -19.65 17.31
N ALA A 75 -40.72 -19.42 18.25
CA ALA A 75 -40.55 -18.46 19.34
C ALA A 75 -39.46 -18.85 20.35
N LYS A 76 -39.13 -20.15 20.47
CA LYS A 76 -38.04 -20.64 21.32
C LYS A 76 -36.68 -20.50 20.64
N LEU A 77 -36.62 -20.58 19.31
CA LEU A 77 -35.41 -20.36 18.51
C LEU A 77 -34.98 -18.89 18.44
N ASP A 78 -35.93 -17.94 18.41
CA ASP A 78 -35.63 -16.49 18.42
C ASP A 78 -35.26 -15.95 19.82
N ARG A 79 -35.32 -16.81 20.84
CA ARG A 79 -35.00 -16.49 22.24
C ARG A 79 -33.56 -16.85 22.61
N GLY A 80 -32.64 -16.91 21.64
CA GLY A 80 -31.20 -16.91 21.89
C GLY A 80 -30.80 -15.66 22.67
N ASP A 81 -29.92 -15.78 23.66
CA ASP A 81 -29.63 -14.73 24.63
C ASP A 81 -28.97 -13.51 23.96
N LYS A 82 -29.79 -12.54 23.53
CA LYS A 82 -29.39 -11.31 22.83
C LYS A 82 -28.48 -10.41 23.68
N ARG A 83 -28.26 -10.78 24.95
CA ARG A 83 -27.34 -10.12 25.89
C ARG A 83 -25.88 -10.31 25.49
N ILE A 84 -25.47 -11.48 25.01
CA ILE A 84 -24.09 -11.76 24.62
C ILE A 84 -23.62 -10.87 23.45
N PRO A 85 -24.33 -10.78 22.32
CA PRO A 85 -23.94 -9.87 21.24
C PRO A 85 -24.02 -8.40 21.66
N ALA A 86 -24.95 -8.01 22.54
CA ALA A 86 -25.04 -6.65 23.06
C ALA A 86 -23.84 -6.28 23.96
N VAL A 87 -23.39 -7.19 24.82
CA VAL A 87 -22.20 -7.00 25.66
C VAL A 87 -20.94 -6.90 24.80
N LEU A 88 -20.80 -7.76 23.78
CA LEU A 88 -19.66 -7.70 22.84
C LEU A 88 -19.65 -6.40 22.04
N ALA A 89 -20.80 -5.93 21.56
CA ALA A 89 -20.92 -4.65 20.88
C ALA A 89 -20.55 -3.47 21.80
N GLY A 90 -21.03 -3.49 23.05
CA GLY A 90 -20.67 -2.49 24.06
C GLY A 90 -19.16 -2.48 24.35
N LEU A 91 -18.55 -3.66 24.51
CA LEU A 91 -17.12 -3.79 24.74
C LEU A 91 -16.30 -3.24 23.57
N ALA A 92 -16.72 -3.52 22.33
CA ALA A 92 -16.05 -3.04 21.12
C ALA A 92 -16.09 -1.51 21.01
N VAL A 93 -17.21 -0.87 21.35
CA VAL A 93 -17.33 0.59 21.35
C VAL A 93 -16.44 1.21 22.43
N ILE A 94 -16.47 0.67 23.65
CA ILE A 94 -15.65 1.18 24.77
C ILE A 94 -14.16 1.03 24.46
N SER A 95 -13.75 -0.12 23.93
CA SER A 95 -12.36 -0.35 23.55
C SER A 95 -11.92 0.54 22.38
N GLY A 96 -12.78 0.78 21.38
CA GLY A 96 -12.51 1.76 20.31
C GLY A 96 -12.29 3.18 20.84
N VAL A 97 -13.12 3.62 21.80
CA VAL A 97 -12.95 4.94 22.46
C VAL A 97 -11.67 4.99 23.29
N ALA A 98 -11.37 3.95 24.06
CA ALA A 98 -10.16 3.88 24.88
C ALA A 98 -8.88 3.88 24.02
N LEU A 99 -8.86 3.11 22.92
CA LEU A 99 -7.76 3.10 21.96
C LEU A 99 -7.58 4.48 21.31
N TYR A 100 -8.67 5.15 20.93
CA TYR A 100 -8.59 6.52 20.41
C TYR A 100 -8.13 7.53 21.46
N ALA A 101 -8.47 7.36 22.74
CA ALA A 101 -8.00 8.25 23.80
C ALA A 101 -6.49 8.10 24.06
N VAL A 102 -5.94 6.89 23.94
CA VAL A 102 -4.51 6.60 24.17
C VAL A 102 -3.66 6.92 22.93
N PHE A 103 -4.13 6.56 21.74
CA PHE A 103 -3.35 6.65 20.50
C PHE A 103 -3.84 7.72 19.51
N GLY A 104 -5.08 8.18 19.68
CA GLY A 104 -5.66 9.21 18.83
C GLY A 104 -5.00 10.57 19.10
N ARG A 105 -4.84 11.34 18.03
CA ARG A 105 -4.29 12.69 18.07
C ARG A 105 -5.40 13.67 17.64
N PRO A 106 -6.29 14.09 18.55
CA PRO A 106 -7.49 14.86 18.21
C PRO A 106 -7.21 16.29 17.70
N GLY A 107 -5.97 16.78 17.86
CA GLY A 107 -5.52 18.06 17.33
C GLY A 107 -4.88 17.97 15.93
N LEU A 108 -4.93 16.82 15.26
CA LEU A 108 -4.49 16.74 13.86
C LEU A 108 -5.46 17.58 13.01
N PRO A 109 -4.96 18.53 12.20
CA PRO A 109 -5.81 19.23 11.25
C PRO A 109 -6.48 18.21 10.32
N GLU A 110 -7.75 18.43 9.99
CA GLU A 110 -8.48 17.62 9.03
C GLU A 110 -7.68 17.60 7.72
N LYS A 111 -7.17 16.43 7.33
CA LYS A 111 -6.48 16.23 6.04
C LYS A 111 -7.32 15.32 5.15
N PRO A 112 -8.36 15.85 4.45
CA PRO A 112 -8.88 15.20 3.26
C PRO A 112 -7.68 14.93 2.34
N GLY A 113 -7.49 13.67 1.95
CA GLY A 113 -6.18 13.11 1.63
C GLY A 113 -5.28 14.00 0.75
N ALA A 114 -4.12 14.39 1.30
CA ALA A 114 -2.89 14.78 0.60
C ALA A 114 -3.01 15.53 -0.75
N VAL A 115 -4.04 16.36 -0.96
CA VAL A 115 -4.05 17.35 -2.03
C VAL A 115 -3.28 18.55 -1.49
N ILE A 116 -2.20 18.85 -2.20
CA ILE A 116 -1.19 19.84 -1.87
C ILE A 116 -1.84 21.20 -1.55
N SER A 117 -1.64 21.69 -0.33
CA SER A 117 -2.10 23.00 0.13
C SER A 117 -1.63 24.17 -0.75
N SER A 118 -0.52 24.02 -1.48
CA SER A 118 0.02 25.03 -2.41
C SER A 118 -0.68 25.11 -3.77
N ARG A 119 -1.68 24.27 -4.07
CA ARG A 119 -2.44 24.36 -5.34
C ARG A 119 -3.31 25.63 -5.42
N HIS A 120 -3.82 26.07 -4.27
CA HIS A 120 -4.70 27.24 -4.15
C HIS A 120 -3.94 28.50 -3.71
N GLU A 121 -2.65 28.37 -3.41
CA GLU A 121 -1.77 29.49 -3.16
C GLU A 121 -1.33 30.09 -4.50
N ALA A 122 -1.23 31.42 -4.55
CA ALA A 122 -0.74 32.11 -5.73
C ALA A 122 0.74 31.73 -5.97
N ILE A 123 1.10 31.42 -7.22
CA ILE A 123 2.49 31.03 -7.58
C ILE A 123 3.48 32.16 -7.23
N GLN A 124 3.00 33.41 -7.28
CA GLN A 124 3.68 34.64 -6.87
C GLN A 124 2.65 35.61 -6.29
N GLU A 125 3.06 36.58 -5.48
CA GLU A 125 2.15 37.55 -4.85
C GLU A 125 1.33 38.33 -5.90
N GLY A 126 0.00 38.22 -5.84
CA GLY A 126 -0.92 38.81 -6.82
C GLY A 126 -1.04 38.06 -8.16
N GLY A 127 -0.33 36.94 -8.33
CA GLY A 127 -0.39 36.09 -9.52
C GLY A 127 -1.51 35.04 -9.50
N PRO A 128 -1.70 34.29 -10.61
CA PRO A 128 -2.67 33.21 -10.64
C PRO A 128 -2.26 32.07 -9.70
N THR A 129 -3.27 31.39 -9.16
CA THR A 129 -3.09 30.11 -8.48
C THR A 129 -2.60 29.07 -9.47
N TYR A 130 -2.03 27.99 -8.95
CA TYR A 130 -1.61 26.86 -9.77
C TYR A 130 -2.79 26.28 -10.60
N ASP A 131 -3.96 26.14 -9.99
CA ASP A 131 -5.15 25.63 -10.69
C ASP A 131 -5.60 26.55 -11.84
N GLU A 132 -5.53 27.87 -11.65
CA GLU A 132 -5.86 28.84 -12.69
C GLU A 132 -4.88 28.79 -13.86
N ALA A 133 -3.58 28.71 -13.57
CA ALA A 133 -2.54 28.55 -14.59
C ALA A 133 -2.73 27.26 -15.39
N ILE A 134 -2.97 26.12 -14.71
CA ILE A 134 -3.23 24.84 -15.39
C ILE A 134 -4.52 24.88 -16.21
N LYS A 135 -5.58 25.53 -15.71
CA LYS A 135 -6.82 25.71 -16.46
C LYS A 135 -6.60 26.52 -17.74
N ALA A 136 -5.78 27.57 -17.68
CA ALA A 136 -5.42 28.36 -18.85
C ALA A 136 -4.61 27.53 -19.87
N VAL A 137 -3.59 26.79 -19.41
CA VAL A 137 -2.79 25.89 -20.27
C VAL A 137 -3.67 24.82 -20.92
N ARG A 138 -4.56 24.17 -20.17
CA ARG A 138 -5.50 23.18 -20.73
C ARG A 138 -6.45 23.79 -21.75
N LYS A 139 -6.88 25.04 -21.56
CA LYS A 139 -7.72 25.75 -22.54
C LYS A 139 -6.94 26.01 -23.83
N HIS A 140 -5.69 26.46 -23.73
CA HIS A 140 -4.79 26.64 -24.88
C HIS A 140 -4.61 25.33 -25.66
N LEU A 141 -4.26 24.25 -24.97
CA LEU A 141 -4.03 22.94 -25.59
C LEU A 141 -5.28 22.30 -26.22
N ARG A 142 -6.48 22.76 -25.87
CA ARG A 142 -7.70 22.37 -26.59
C ARG A 142 -7.86 23.08 -27.93
N ALA A 143 -7.36 24.31 -28.02
CA ALA A 143 -7.33 25.06 -29.27
C ALA A 143 -6.14 24.65 -30.14
N GLU A 144 -5.01 24.35 -29.51
CA GLU A 144 -3.74 23.97 -30.15
C GLU A 144 -3.25 22.60 -29.64
N PRO A 145 -3.89 21.49 -30.06
CA PRO A 145 -3.59 20.16 -29.53
C PRO A 145 -2.23 19.59 -29.96
N GLU A 146 -1.57 20.20 -30.95
CA GLU A 146 -0.25 19.79 -31.42
C GLU A 146 0.90 20.59 -30.79
N ASP A 147 0.60 21.49 -29.84
CA ASP A 147 1.63 22.24 -29.09
C ASP A 147 2.36 21.32 -28.10
N VAL A 148 3.41 20.65 -28.59
CA VAL A 148 4.31 19.79 -27.81
C VAL A 148 4.85 20.54 -26.58
N LYS A 149 5.18 21.83 -26.72
CA LYS A 149 5.78 22.59 -25.62
C LYS A 149 4.77 22.85 -24.51
N GLY A 150 3.54 23.19 -24.88
CA GLY A 150 2.45 23.35 -23.93
C GLY A 150 2.14 22.04 -23.19
N TRP A 151 2.14 20.90 -23.88
CA TRP A 151 1.96 19.59 -23.25
C TRP A 151 3.11 19.25 -22.28
N GLU A 152 4.36 19.55 -22.62
CA GLU A 152 5.51 19.39 -21.71
C GLU A 152 5.37 20.21 -20.43
N VAL A 153 4.98 21.49 -20.56
CA VAL A 153 4.77 22.38 -19.43
C VAL A 153 3.67 21.83 -18.54
N LEU A 154 2.54 21.40 -19.11
CA LEU A 154 1.45 20.80 -18.37
C LEU A 154 1.89 19.53 -17.64
N ALA A 155 2.61 18.63 -18.30
CA ALA A 155 3.05 17.36 -17.71
C ALA A 155 4.01 17.56 -16.53
N LYS A 156 5.06 18.36 -16.74
CA LYS A 156 6.11 18.63 -15.74
C LYS A 156 5.55 19.39 -14.54
N SER A 157 4.75 20.42 -14.78
CA SER A 157 4.11 21.19 -13.69
C SER A 157 3.12 20.34 -12.90
N SER A 158 2.30 19.52 -13.56
CA SER A 158 1.34 18.60 -12.91
C SER A 158 2.06 17.59 -12.02
N ARG A 159 3.16 17.00 -12.51
CA ARG A 159 4.00 16.09 -11.71
C ARG A 159 4.60 16.80 -10.49
N ALA A 160 5.08 18.03 -10.64
CA ALA A 160 5.71 18.79 -9.55
C ALA A 160 4.75 19.01 -8.37
N VAL A 161 3.48 19.29 -8.65
CA VAL A 161 2.43 19.41 -7.62
C VAL A 161 1.70 18.09 -7.32
N ARG A 162 2.28 16.95 -7.74
CA ARG A 162 1.73 15.61 -7.51
C ARG A 162 0.31 15.41 -8.05
N ASP A 163 -0.13 16.21 -9.03
CA ASP A 163 -1.31 15.92 -9.85
C ASP A 163 -0.91 14.87 -10.90
N PHE A 164 -0.69 13.65 -10.43
CA PHE A 164 -0.20 12.56 -11.25
C PHE A 164 -1.21 12.13 -12.32
N SER A 165 -2.50 12.38 -12.10
CA SER A 165 -3.56 12.15 -13.10
C SER A 165 -3.40 13.08 -14.30
N ALA A 166 -3.29 14.39 -14.04
CA ALA A 166 -3.05 15.36 -15.10
C ALA A 166 -1.70 15.14 -15.79
N ALA A 167 -0.67 14.78 -15.03
CA ALA A 167 0.65 14.47 -15.57
C ALA A 167 0.60 13.25 -16.51
N ALA A 168 -0.03 12.15 -16.10
CA ALA A 168 -0.15 10.94 -16.92
C ALA A 168 -0.86 11.22 -18.25
N ASN A 169 -1.96 11.99 -18.23
CA ASN A 169 -2.68 12.37 -19.44
C ASN A 169 -1.84 13.26 -20.37
N ALA A 170 -1.11 14.23 -19.83
CA ALA A 170 -0.25 15.10 -20.63
C ALA A 170 0.96 14.34 -21.21
N PHE A 171 1.56 13.39 -20.47
CA PHE A 171 2.60 12.51 -21.01
C PHE A 171 2.06 11.56 -22.08
N ALA A 172 0.79 11.14 -21.99
CA ALA A 172 0.15 10.35 -23.05
C ALA A 172 0.04 11.14 -24.35
N GLU A 173 -0.33 12.42 -24.31
CA GLU A 173 -0.35 13.29 -25.50
C GLU A 173 1.05 13.51 -26.07
N LEU A 174 2.06 13.71 -25.21
CA LEU A 174 3.46 13.80 -25.67
C LEU A 174 3.92 12.51 -26.36
N ALA A 175 3.57 11.34 -25.80
CA ALA A 175 3.88 10.04 -26.42
C ALA A 175 3.12 9.84 -27.74
N ARG A 176 1.94 10.44 -27.90
CA ARG A 176 1.18 10.43 -29.18
C ARG A 176 1.81 11.34 -30.23
N LEU A 177 2.28 12.52 -29.81
CA LEU A 177 2.89 13.52 -30.71
C LEU A 177 4.33 13.18 -31.10
N GLN A 178 5.07 12.47 -30.23
CA GLN A 178 6.46 12.07 -30.43
C GLN A 178 6.62 10.57 -30.09
N PRO A 179 6.06 9.67 -30.91
CA PRO A 179 6.04 8.22 -30.64
C PRO A 179 7.44 7.61 -30.55
N GLU A 180 8.43 8.16 -31.24
CA GLU A 180 9.84 7.75 -31.18
C GLU A 180 10.52 8.07 -29.85
N ASN A 181 9.98 9.02 -29.07
CA ASN A 181 10.49 9.36 -27.75
C ASN A 181 9.82 8.50 -26.67
N HIS A 182 10.35 7.29 -26.51
CA HIS A 182 9.90 6.34 -25.48
C HIS A 182 9.93 6.90 -24.05
N GLY A 183 10.73 7.94 -23.80
CA GLY A 183 10.78 8.63 -22.51
C GLY A 183 9.41 9.17 -22.08
N TRP A 184 8.57 9.63 -23.01
CA TRP A 184 7.22 10.10 -22.66
C TRP A 184 6.31 8.98 -22.15
N ARG A 185 6.41 7.79 -22.75
CA ARG A 185 5.65 6.62 -22.31
C ARG A 185 6.13 6.11 -20.94
N VAL A 186 7.44 6.17 -20.67
CA VAL A 186 8.00 5.90 -19.34
C VAL A 186 7.44 6.87 -18.30
N GLN A 187 7.44 8.16 -18.61
CA GLN A 187 6.95 9.20 -17.68
C GLN A 187 5.44 9.11 -17.44
N GLN A 188 4.66 8.74 -18.47
CA GLN A 188 3.25 8.40 -18.33
C GLN A 188 3.07 7.23 -17.35
N PHE A 189 3.80 6.13 -17.56
CA PHE A 189 3.75 4.96 -16.69
C PHE A 189 4.10 5.31 -15.24
N GLU A 190 5.17 6.07 -15.02
CA GLU A 190 5.60 6.51 -13.69
C GLU A 190 4.56 7.39 -12.98
N ALA A 191 3.90 8.28 -13.71
CA ALA A 191 2.82 9.08 -13.15
C ALA A 191 1.65 8.17 -12.72
N MET A 192 1.27 7.18 -13.53
CA MET A 192 0.23 6.20 -13.17
C MET A 192 0.63 5.36 -11.94
N MET A 193 1.90 4.98 -11.84
CA MET A 193 2.45 4.31 -10.66
C MET A 193 2.35 5.19 -9.42
N ALA A 194 2.70 6.47 -9.52
CA ALA A 194 2.62 7.40 -8.41
C ALA A 194 1.18 7.61 -7.90
N MET A 195 0.18 7.59 -8.80
CA MET A 195 -1.24 7.60 -8.42
C MET A 195 -1.63 6.37 -7.59
N ALA A 196 -1.07 5.22 -7.93
CA ALA A 196 -1.36 3.94 -7.30
C ALA A 196 -0.34 3.55 -6.21
N SER A 197 0.37 4.53 -5.64
CA SER A 197 1.37 4.32 -4.59
C SER A 197 2.42 3.24 -4.94
N GLY A 198 2.83 3.18 -6.20
CA GLY A 198 3.81 2.25 -6.72
C GLY A 198 3.25 0.90 -7.16
N GLN A 199 1.93 0.71 -7.19
CA GLN A 199 1.32 -0.52 -7.72
C GLN A 199 1.09 -0.43 -9.24
N ILE A 200 1.41 -1.52 -9.95
CA ILE A 200 1.18 -1.63 -11.39
C ILE A 200 -0.28 -2.02 -11.63
N THR A 201 -1.12 -1.02 -11.87
CA THR A 201 -2.56 -1.21 -12.17
C THR A 201 -2.78 -1.84 -13.56
N PRO A 202 -3.97 -2.40 -13.85
CA PRO A 202 -4.30 -2.91 -15.18
C PRO A 202 -4.08 -1.91 -16.31
N ALA A 203 -4.40 -0.63 -16.08
CA ALA A 203 -4.15 0.43 -17.06
C ALA A 203 -2.66 0.69 -17.28
N ALA A 204 -1.86 0.70 -16.20
CA ALA A 204 -0.41 0.89 -16.30
C ALA A 204 0.26 -0.28 -17.06
N ARG A 205 -0.26 -1.51 -16.91
CA ARG A 205 0.22 -2.68 -17.69
C ARG A 205 0.08 -2.49 -19.19
N LEU A 206 -0.95 -1.80 -19.67
CA LEU A 206 -1.11 -1.53 -21.10
C LEU A 206 0.00 -0.60 -21.61
N VAL A 207 0.32 0.45 -20.85
CA VAL A 207 1.38 1.40 -21.20
C VAL A 207 2.76 0.73 -21.17
N LEU A 208 3.02 -0.11 -20.16
CA LEU A 208 4.23 -0.91 -20.09
C LEU A 208 4.33 -1.93 -21.23
N GLY A 209 3.23 -2.61 -21.54
CA GLY A 209 3.15 -3.56 -22.64
C GLY A 209 3.51 -2.92 -23.97
N ALA A 210 2.89 -1.77 -24.28
CA ALA A 210 3.23 -1.01 -25.49
C ALA A 210 4.72 -0.59 -25.50
N LEU A 211 5.27 -0.11 -24.36
CA LEU A 211 6.70 0.24 -24.28
C LEU A 211 7.61 -0.94 -24.60
N ILE A 212 7.29 -2.13 -24.10
CA ILE A 212 8.07 -3.35 -24.35
C ILE A 212 7.89 -3.86 -25.77
N GLU A 213 6.71 -3.68 -26.37
CA GLU A 213 6.45 -4.05 -27.77
C GLU A 213 7.30 -3.20 -28.72
N ASP A 214 7.33 -1.88 -28.51
CA ASP A 214 8.08 -0.94 -29.37
C ASP A 214 9.59 -0.96 -29.08
N ALA A 215 9.98 -1.13 -27.82
CA ALA A 215 11.37 -1.11 -27.38
C ALA A 215 11.65 -2.25 -26.37
N PRO A 216 11.83 -3.49 -26.87
CA PRO A 216 11.98 -4.68 -26.01
C PRO A 216 13.10 -4.55 -24.98
N ASP A 217 14.22 -3.95 -25.35
CA ASP A 217 15.39 -3.84 -24.47
C ASP A 217 15.47 -2.53 -23.67
N HIS A 218 14.44 -1.68 -23.72
CA HIS A 218 14.43 -0.38 -23.03
C HIS A 218 14.69 -0.56 -21.53
N PRO A 219 15.74 0.05 -20.94
CA PRO A 219 16.13 -0.21 -19.54
C PRO A 219 15.00 0.01 -18.53
N ALA A 220 14.27 1.14 -18.63
CA ALA A 220 13.13 1.41 -17.76
C ALA A 220 11.98 0.40 -17.95
N GLY A 221 11.66 0.02 -19.19
CA GLY A 221 10.62 -0.98 -19.47
C GLY A 221 10.97 -2.33 -18.85
N GLN A 222 12.21 -2.77 -19.01
CA GLN A 222 12.70 -4.03 -18.47
C GLN A 222 12.75 -4.02 -16.94
N TYR A 223 13.15 -2.89 -16.33
CA TYR A 223 13.03 -2.70 -14.89
C TYR A 223 11.59 -2.85 -14.40
N TYR A 224 10.64 -2.16 -15.04
CA TYR A 224 9.22 -2.20 -14.66
C TYR A 224 8.54 -3.54 -14.97
N LEU A 225 9.00 -4.26 -15.99
CA LEU A 225 8.55 -5.63 -16.28
C LEU A 225 8.97 -6.59 -15.16
N GLY A 226 10.21 -6.50 -14.68
CA GLY A 226 10.65 -7.24 -13.49
C GLY A 226 9.85 -6.87 -12.24
N LEU A 227 9.55 -5.57 -12.05
CA LEU A 227 8.69 -5.12 -10.95
C LEU A 227 7.28 -5.70 -11.04
N LEU A 228 6.70 -5.79 -12.24
CA LEU A 228 5.40 -6.42 -12.46
C LEU A 228 5.40 -7.91 -12.09
N ARG A 229 6.45 -8.64 -12.47
CA ARG A 229 6.62 -10.05 -12.08
C ARG A 229 6.66 -10.19 -10.56
N ARG A 230 7.48 -9.38 -9.90
CA ARG A 230 7.58 -9.35 -8.43
C ARG A 230 6.25 -9.03 -7.75
N GLN A 231 5.52 -8.00 -8.21
CA GLN A 231 4.21 -7.65 -7.65
C GLN A 231 3.14 -8.74 -7.88
N SER A 232 3.37 -9.61 -8.86
CA SER A 232 2.52 -10.77 -9.15
C SER A 232 2.95 -12.04 -8.40
N GLY A 233 4.00 -11.97 -7.57
CA GLY A 233 4.56 -13.10 -6.84
C GLY A 233 5.53 -13.98 -7.65
N ASP A 234 5.89 -13.59 -8.87
CA ASP A 234 6.85 -14.29 -9.72
C ASP A 234 8.26 -13.73 -9.49
N ASP A 235 8.84 -14.07 -8.34
CA ASP A 235 10.17 -13.60 -7.93
C ASP A 235 11.28 -14.17 -8.81
N GLU A 236 11.16 -15.41 -9.28
CA GLU A 236 12.13 -16.03 -10.20
C GLU A 236 12.11 -15.34 -11.58
N GLY A 237 10.92 -15.04 -12.12
CA GLY A 237 10.78 -14.26 -13.34
C GLY A 237 11.31 -12.84 -13.19
N ALA A 238 11.04 -12.18 -12.07
CA ALA A 238 11.58 -10.85 -11.77
C ALA A 238 13.12 -10.85 -11.73
N LYS A 239 13.69 -11.84 -11.02
CA LYS A 239 15.13 -12.06 -10.91
C LYS A 239 15.78 -12.27 -12.27
N ALA A 240 15.24 -13.15 -13.11
CA ALA A 240 15.78 -13.42 -14.43
C ALA A 240 15.81 -12.15 -15.31
N ILE A 241 14.73 -11.36 -15.30
CA ILE A 241 14.63 -10.11 -16.06
C ILE A 241 15.66 -9.07 -15.55
N TRP A 242 15.74 -8.88 -14.24
CA TRP A 242 16.63 -7.90 -13.64
C TRP A 242 18.11 -8.28 -13.74
N GLN A 243 18.45 -9.58 -13.69
CA GLN A 243 19.81 -10.05 -13.96
C GLN A 243 20.21 -9.78 -15.40
N ALA A 244 19.37 -10.17 -16.37
CA ALA A 244 19.63 -9.89 -17.78
C ALA A 244 19.76 -8.39 -18.05
N LEU A 245 18.98 -7.54 -17.34
CA LEU A 245 19.09 -6.09 -17.43
C LEU A 245 20.42 -5.59 -16.86
N ALA A 246 20.86 -6.11 -15.71
CA ALA A 246 22.14 -5.75 -15.11
C ALA A 246 23.32 -6.12 -16.02
N ASP A 247 23.30 -7.34 -16.59
CA ASP A 247 24.39 -7.87 -17.43
C ASP A 247 24.65 -7.03 -18.68
N ARG A 248 23.62 -6.39 -19.24
CA ARG A 248 23.72 -5.53 -20.44
C ARG A 248 23.82 -4.03 -20.13
N SER A 249 23.67 -3.63 -18.88
CA SER A 249 23.69 -2.21 -18.49
C SER A 249 25.12 -1.71 -18.28
N ASP A 250 25.36 -0.41 -18.51
CA ASP A 250 26.58 0.24 -18.00
C ASP A 250 26.60 0.12 -16.47
N PRO A 251 27.66 -0.43 -15.85
CA PRO A 251 27.76 -0.56 -14.40
C PRO A 251 27.61 0.76 -13.63
N ASN A 252 27.89 1.89 -14.28
CA ASN A 252 27.80 3.23 -13.70
C ASN A 252 26.49 3.95 -14.05
N ALA A 253 25.54 3.29 -14.72
CA ALA A 253 24.28 3.93 -15.06
C ALA A 253 23.52 4.36 -13.80
N PRO A 254 22.86 5.54 -13.79
CA PRO A 254 22.25 6.11 -12.58
C PRO A 254 21.21 5.20 -11.89
N TRP A 255 20.60 4.27 -12.63
CA TRP A 255 19.58 3.33 -12.11
C TRP A 255 20.16 2.04 -11.53
N MET A 256 21.46 1.74 -11.74
CA MET A 256 22.09 0.51 -11.27
C MET A 256 21.99 0.30 -9.75
N PRO A 257 22.15 1.33 -8.88
CA PRO A 257 21.98 1.14 -7.44
C PRO A 257 20.58 0.61 -7.08
N THR A 258 19.54 1.13 -7.73
CA THR A 258 18.16 0.69 -7.50
C THR A 258 17.93 -0.73 -8.00
N LEU A 259 18.44 -1.07 -9.18
CA LEU A 259 18.35 -2.44 -9.72
C LEU A 259 19.08 -3.46 -8.82
N ASN A 260 20.29 -3.13 -8.39
CA ASN A 260 21.10 -3.97 -7.51
C ASN A 260 20.44 -4.17 -6.13
N ASP A 261 19.74 -3.16 -5.60
CA ASP A 261 18.95 -3.30 -4.39
C ASP A 261 17.80 -4.30 -4.56
N GLN A 262 17.10 -4.24 -5.69
CA GLN A 262 16.02 -5.18 -6.00
C GLN A 262 16.55 -6.62 -6.12
N LEU A 263 17.70 -6.81 -6.78
CA LEU A 263 18.36 -8.10 -6.91
C LEU A 263 18.81 -8.66 -5.55
N ARG A 264 19.41 -7.84 -4.68
CA ARG A 264 19.79 -8.25 -3.31
C ARG A 264 18.60 -8.75 -2.51
N LYS A 265 17.44 -8.08 -2.61
CA LYS A 265 16.19 -8.51 -1.95
C LYS A 265 15.70 -9.88 -2.43
N LEU A 266 16.11 -10.32 -3.61
CA LEU A 266 15.83 -11.65 -4.18
C LEU A 266 17.00 -12.63 -4.00
N GLY A 267 17.94 -12.33 -3.09
CA GLY A 267 19.09 -13.19 -2.79
C GLY A 267 20.16 -13.21 -3.89
N VAL A 268 20.13 -12.27 -4.83
CA VAL A 268 21.16 -12.11 -5.85
C VAL A 268 22.15 -11.06 -5.39
N SER A 269 23.38 -11.50 -5.10
CA SER A 269 24.49 -10.56 -4.97
C SER A 269 24.66 -9.82 -6.29
N PRO A 270 24.68 -8.47 -6.30
CA PRO A 270 24.93 -7.70 -7.51
C PRO A 270 26.21 -8.22 -8.16
N PRO A 271 26.32 -8.21 -9.50
CA PRO A 271 27.58 -8.55 -10.14
C PRO A 271 28.66 -7.61 -9.59
N SER A 272 29.58 -8.16 -8.80
CA SER A 272 30.95 -7.67 -8.78
C SER A 272 31.45 -7.74 -10.23
N LEU A 273 32.21 -6.74 -10.69
CA LEU A 273 32.92 -6.64 -11.98
C LEU A 273 32.65 -7.82 -12.93
N SER A 274 32.09 -7.59 -14.13
CA SER A 274 31.78 -8.68 -15.08
C SER A 274 32.99 -9.62 -15.28
N GLY A 275 32.77 -10.89 -15.66
CA GLY A 275 33.87 -11.85 -15.84
C GLY A 275 35.01 -11.31 -16.71
N ASP A 276 34.68 -10.53 -17.74
CA ASP A 276 35.63 -9.86 -18.63
C ASP A 276 36.32 -8.66 -17.96
N GLN A 277 35.63 -7.93 -17.08
CA GLN A 277 36.21 -6.86 -16.26
C GLN A 277 37.12 -7.41 -15.15
N MET A 278 36.76 -8.54 -14.53
CA MET A 278 37.65 -9.26 -13.61
C MET A 278 38.89 -9.79 -14.34
N ALA A 279 38.73 -10.34 -15.55
CA ALA A 279 39.86 -10.78 -16.36
C ALA A 279 40.74 -9.60 -16.80
N ALA A 280 40.16 -8.47 -17.17
CA ALA A 280 40.89 -7.25 -17.50
C ALA A 280 41.65 -6.68 -16.29
N VAL A 281 41.01 -6.61 -15.12
CA VAL A 281 41.63 -6.14 -13.87
C VAL A 281 42.69 -7.14 -13.36
N ALA A 282 42.48 -8.44 -13.57
CA ALA A 282 43.46 -9.49 -13.24
C ALA A 282 44.71 -9.42 -14.13
N ASN A 283 44.56 -9.01 -15.40
CA ASN A 283 45.66 -8.86 -16.35
C ASN A 283 46.32 -7.46 -16.32
N MET A 284 45.78 -6.50 -15.57
CA MET A 284 46.43 -5.21 -15.36
C MET A 284 47.69 -5.35 -14.51
N SER A 285 48.71 -4.56 -14.81
CA SER A 285 49.86 -4.36 -13.93
C SER A 285 49.40 -3.76 -12.59
N ASP A 286 50.17 -3.91 -11.53
CA ASP A 286 49.82 -3.34 -10.22
C ASP A 286 49.70 -1.80 -10.28
N GLU A 287 50.46 -1.15 -11.16
CA GLU A 287 50.39 0.30 -11.41
C GLU A 287 49.12 0.70 -12.16
N ASP A 288 48.76 -0.03 -13.22
CA ASP A 288 47.51 0.21 -13.96
C ASP A 288 46.28 -0.06 -13.10
N ARG A 289 46.33 -1.10 -12.25
CA ARG A 289 45.28 -1.43 -11.30
C ARG A 289 45.12 -0.31 -10.27
N LYS A 290 46.23 0.23 -9.76
CA LYS A 290 46.20 1.37 -8.83
C LYS A 290 45.61 2.61 -9.48
N ALA A 291 46.04 2.97 -10.69
CA ALA A 291 45.50 4.11 -11.43
C ALA A 291 44.01 3.92 -11.77
N PHE A 292 43.59 2.70 -12.07
CA PHE A 292 42.18 2.37 -12.31
C PHE A 292 41.32 2.55 -11.05
N ILE A 293 41.78 2.03 -9.90
CA ILE A 293 41.12 2.20 -8.59
C ILE A 293 41.05 3.68 -8.21
N GLU A 294 42.13 4.44 -8.39
CA GLU A 294 42.17 5.89 -8.16
C GLU A 294 41.13 6.61 -9.03
N SER A 295 41.01 6.25 -10.32
CA SER A 295 40.01 6.83 -11.22
C SER A 295 38.57 6.52 -10.81
N MET A 296 38.31 5.30 -10.31
CA MET A 296 37.01 4.91 -9.77
C MET A 296 36.69 5.70 -8.50
N MET A 297 37.71 5.94 -7.67
CA MET A 297 37.58 6.68 -6.44
C MET A 297 37.25 8.14 -6.68
N GLU A 298 37.89 8.76 -7.67
CA GLU A 298 37.61 10.14 -8.06
C GLU A 298 36.17 10.31 -8.54
N ARG A 299 35.66 9.35 -9.33
CA ARG A 299 34.24 9.33 -9.75
C ARG A 299 33.30 9.15 -8.57
N LEU A 300 33.63 8.27 -7.62
CA LEU A 300 32.80 8.06 -6.43
C LEU A 300 32.74 9.32 -5.57
N LYS A 301 33.87 10.01 -5.37
CA LYS A 301 33.93 11.30 -4.66
C LYS A 301 33.05 12.35 -5.33
N ALA A 302 33.19 12.54 -6.65
CA ALA A 302 32.38 13.50 -7.39
C ALA A 302 30.86 13.21 -7.27
N ARG A 303 30.48 11.93 -7.25
CA ARG A 303 29.10 11.52 -7.01
C ARG A 303 28.64 11.85 -5.58
N LEU A 304 29.47 11.59 -4.58
CA LEU A 304 29.17 11.89 -3.18
C LEU A 304 29.11 13.40 -2.89
N ASP A 305 29.83 14.21 -3.66
CA ASP A 305 29.67 15.68 -3.59
C ASP A 305 28.35 16.15 -4.19
N SER A 306 27.89 15.49 -5.26
CA SER A 306 26.61 15.81 -5.91
C SER A 306 25.40 15.26 -5.15
N ASN A 307 25.56 14.11 -4.48
CA ASN A 307 24.53 13.48 -3.67
C ASN A 307 25.10 13.05 -2.30
N PRO A 308 25.22 13.98 -1.35
CA PRO A 308 25.89 13.77 -0.07
C PRO A 308 25.15 12.82 0.90
N ASP A 309 23.83 12.66 0.77
CA ASP A 309 23.00 11.84 1.66
C ASP A 309 23.01 10.34 1.27
N ASP A 310 24.21 9.78 1.10
CA ASP A 310 24.44 8.39 0.69
C ASP A 310 25.41 7.67 1.65
N PRO A 311 24.90 7.05 2.74
CA PRO A 311 25.75 6.39 3.72
C PRO A 311 26.55 5.21 3.15
N ASP A 312 25.98 4.45 2.21
CA ASP A 312 26.64 3.29 1.61
C ASP A 312 27.81 3.74 0.72
N GLY A 313 27.64 4.85 -0.01
CA GLY A 313 28.70 5.42 -0.83
C GLY A 313 29.90 5.90 0.00
N TRP A 314 29.67 6.55 1.16
CA TRP A 314 30.74 6.95 2.08
C TRP A 314 31.47 5.74 2.70
N LEU A 315 30.74 4.68 3.06
CA LEU A 315 31.36 3.42 3.54
C LEU A 315 32.20 2.75 2.45
N MET A 316 31.73 2.76 1.20
CA MET A 316 32.48 2.20 0.08
C MET A 316 33.78 2.98 -0.18
N LEU A 317 33.74 4.32 -0.08
CA LEU A 317 34.92 5.18 -0.15
C LEU A 317 35.93 4.84 0.95
N ALA A 318 35.47 4.71 2.20
CA ALA A 318 36.33 4.37 3.34
C ALA A 318 36.99 2.99 3.19
N ARG A 319 36.22 1.96 2.78
CA ARG A 319 36.75 0.60 2.55
C ARG A 319 37.77 0.56 1.42
N SER A 320 37.58 1.36 0.38
CA SER A 320 38.52 1.46 -0.73
C SER A 320 39.87 2.02 -0.27
N TYR A 321 39.87 3.05 0.59
CA TYR A 321 41.09 3.59 1.20
C TYR A 321 41.81 2.57 2.09
N LEU A 322 41.08 1.79 2.90
CA LEU A 322 41.68 0.72 3.71
C LEU A 322 42.32 -0.36 2.85
N SER A 323 41.71 -0.74 1.72
CA SER A 323 42.30 -1.68 0.77
C SER A 323 43.63 -1.19 0.17
N MET A 324 43.85 0.14 0.15
CA MET A 324 45.09 0.77 -0.29
C MET A 324 46.07 1.04 0.87
N GLY A 325 45.71 0.68 2.10
CA GLY A 325 46.51 0.93 3.31
C GLY A 325 46.41 2.36 3.85
N ASP A 326 45.54 3.21 3.29
CA ASP A 326 45.39 4.60 3.72
C ASP A 326 44.26 4.75 4.76
N LYS A 327 44.56 4.32 6.00
CA LYS A 327 43.61 4.40 7.12
C LYS A 327 43.20 5.84 7.45
N ALA A 328 44.11 6.80 7.27
CA ALA A 328 43.82 8.21 7.53
C ALA A 328 42.77 8.75 6.55
N ALA A 329 42.91 8.45 5.26
CA ALA A 329 41.91 8.82 4.26
C ALA A 329 40.58 8.10 4.46
N ALA A 330 40.60 6.85 4.94
CA ALA A 330 39.38 6.12 5.29
C ALA A 330 38.60 6.81 6.42
N ILE A 331 39.28 7.21 7.50
CA ILE A 331 38.69 7.96 8.62
C ILE A 331 38.14 9.30 8.14
N ALA A 332 38.91 10.06 7.36
CA ALA A 332 38.47 11.35 6.84
C ALA A 332 37.22 11.23 5.95
N ALA A 333 37.10 10.17 5.14
CA ALA A 333 35.91 9.91 4.34
C ALA A 333 34.67 9.64 5.21
N LEU A 334 34.82 8.89 6.31
CA LEU A 334 33.71 8.61 7.24
C LEU A 334 33.25 9.87 7.96
N GLU A 335 34.18 10.71 8.42
CA GLU A 335 33.87 11.98 9.07
C GLU A 335 33.15 12.94 8.11
N GLN A 336 33.60 13.01 6.85
CA GLN A 336 32.89 13.79 5.82
C GLN A 336 31.48 13.26 5.56
N GLY A 337 31.31 11.93 5.51
CA GLY A 337 30.01 11.31 5.39
C GLY A 337 29.09 11.64 6.56
N LEU A 338 29.59 11.55 7.79
CA LEU A 338 28.83 11.93 9.00
C LEU A 338 28.40 13.40 9.00
N ALA A 339 29.19 14.30 8.41
CA ALA A 339 28.83 15.71 8.28
C ALA A 339 27.75 15.97 7.19
N LYS A 340 27.63 15.07 6.21
CA LYS A 340 26.87 15.28 4.97
C LYS A 340 25.58 14.44 4.88
N VAL A 341 25.55 13.28 5.53
CA VAL A 341 24.41 12.34 5.56
C VAL A 341 23.41 12.76 6.64
N SER A 342 22.12 12.54 6.40
CA SER A 342 21.04 12.77 7.38
C SER A 342 21.21 11.90 8.64
N ALA A 343 20.92 12.48 9.81
CA ALA A 343 21.19 11.85 11.12
C ALA A 343 20.60 10.43 11.27
N GLU A 344 19.42 10.18 10.71
CA GLU A 344 18.74 8.88 10.75
C GLU A 344 19.52 7.76 10.02
N LYS A 345 20.44 8.12 9.12
CA LYS A 345 21.19 7.21 8.26
C LYS A 345 22.69 7.10 8.64
N GLN A 346 23.14 7.83 9.66
CA GLN A 346 24.55 7.91 10.05
C GLN A 346 25.05 6.71 10.86
N ALA A 347 24.15 5.89 11.41
CA ALA A 347 24.50 4.84 12.37
C ALA A 347 25.58 3.87 11.85
N SER A 348 25.52 3.50 10.57
CA SER A 348 26.48 2.58 9.96
C SER A 348 27.87 3.22 9.76
N LEU A 349 27.94 4.52 9.47
CA LEU A 349 29.20 5.26 9.35
C LEU A 349 29.85 5.40 10.71
N GLN A 350 29.08 5.79 11.72
CA GLN A 350 29.57 5.96 13.08
C GLN A 350 30.14 4.65 13.63
N ALA A 351 29.39 3.55 13.49
CA ALA A 351 29.87 2.23 13.93
C ALA A 351 31.17 1.81 13.24
N PHE A 352 31.34 2.13 11.96
CA PHE A 352 32.55 1.80 11.21
C PHE A 352 33.74 2.70 11.61
N LEU A 353 33.50 3.98 11.84
CA LEU A 353 34.50 4.93 12.34
C LEU A 353 34.99 4.54 13.73
N ASP A 354 34.07 4.24 14.65
CA ASP A 354 34.39 3.82 16.01
C ASP A 354 35.28 2.56 16.00
N ASN A 355 34.97 1.59 15.13
CA ASN A 355 35.75 0.37 14.96
C ASN A 355 37.19 0.66 14.47
N LEU A 356 37.35 1.55 13.48
CA LEU A 356 38.68 1.91 12.97
C LEU A 356 39.53 2.67 13.98
N GLN A 357 38.90 3.48 14.83
CA GLN A 357 39.58 4.23 15.87
C GLN A 357 39.98 3.35 17.06
N THR A 358 39.18 2.31 17.36
CA THR A 358 39.41 1.43 18.51
C THR A 358 40.31 0.24 18.22
N ASN A 359 40.39 -0.21 16.96
CA ASN A 359 41.25 -1.32 16.55
C ASN A 359 42.44 -0.82 15.70
N PRO A 360 43.65 -0.74 16.29
CA PRO A 360 44.83 -0.24 15.59
C PRO A 360 45.38 -1.20 14.52
N ASP A 361 45.02 -2.49 14.58
CA ASP A 361 45.52 -3.55 13.69
C ASP A 361 44.69 -3.78 12.41
N LEU A 362 43.65 -2.96 12.19
CA LEU A 362 42.88 -2.85 10.94
C LEU A 362 43.38 -1.65 10.12
#